data_AF-A0A7W6EUV7-F1
#
_entry.id   AF-A0A7W6EUV7-F1
#
_cell.length_a   1.000
_cell.length_b   1.000
_cell.length_c   1.000
_cell.angle_alpha   90.00
_cell.angle_beta   90.00
_cell.angle_gamma   90.00
#
_symmetry.space_group_name_H-M   'P 1'
#
loop_
_entity.id
_entity.type
_entity.pdbx_description
1 polymer ?
#
loop_
_entity_poly.entity_id
_entity_poly.type
_entity_poly.pdbx_seq_one_letter_code
_entity_poly.pdbx_strand_id
1 'polypeptide(L)'
;MPLSNAERQRRYREKLKARAAGASNVSVVEQARIAIERAIQALWAYHERPGPSGINWGQIDGCRTIDEYRSELERSPSNLLQACRAFEPDFTGLTLPEARAVVDVIEIADALRLAAPGRIVLPQDG
;
A
#
# COMPACT_ATOMS: atom_id res chain seq x y z
N MET A 1 -18.28 -42.51 14.68
CA MET A 1 -17.15 -43.31 14.15
C MET A 1 -15.95 -42.39 13.93
N PRO A 2 -14.73 -42.76 14.35
CA PRO A 2 -13.53 -41.96 14.08
C PRO A 2 -13.17 -42.02 12.58
N LEU A 3 -12.84 -40.87 11.99
CA LEU A 3 -12.45 -40.74 10.58
C LEU A 3 -11.24 -41.63 10.27
N SER A 4 -11.35 -42.41 9.18
CA SER A 4 -10.25 -43.24 8.68
C SER A 4 -9.06 -42.37 8.27
N ASN A 5 -7.85 -42.95 8.27
CA ASN A 5 -6.64 -42.21 7.84
C ASN A 5 -6.76 -41.68 6.40
N ALA A 6 -7.45 -42.41 5.51
CA ALA A 6 -7.68 -41.99 4.14
C ALA A 6 -8.56 -40.73 4.06
N GLU A 7 -9.62 -40.66 4.87
CA GLU A 7 -10.50 -39.48 4.94
C GLU A 7 -9.80 -38.28 5.56
N ARG A 8 -8.92 -38.50 6.55
CA ARG A 8 -8.08 -37.43 7.12
C ARG A 8 -7.10 -36.86 6.08
N GLN A 9 -6.44 -37.72 5.32
CA GLN A 9 -5.52 -37.29 4.24
C GLN A 9 -6.26 -36.55 3.12
N ARG A 10 -7.46 -37.01 2.73
CA ARG A 10 -8.29 -36.32 1.75
C ARG A 10 -8.69 -34.93 2.21
N ARG A 11 -9.21 -34.80 3.44
CA ARG A 11 -9.58 -33.49 4.03
C ARG A 11 -8.38 -32.56 4.17
N TYR A 12 -7.20 -33.09 4.52
CA TYR A 12 -5.98 -32.29 4.59
C TYR A 12 -5.58 -31.74 3.22
N ARG A 13 -5.62 -32.57 2.16
CA ARG A 13 -5.35 -32.14 0.78
C ARG A 13 -6.39 -31.14 0.27
N GLU A 14 -7.67 -31.33 0.59
CA GLU A 14 -8.74 -30.39 0.25
C GLU A 14 -8.56 -29.04 0.96
N LYS A 15 -8.21 -29.03 2.25
CA LYS A 15 -7.85 -27.79 2.99
C LYS A 15 -6.61 -27.10 2.42
N LEU A 16 -5.59 -27.87 2.04
CA LEU A 16 -4.38 -27.33 1.43
C LEU A 16 -4.67 -26.71 0.06
N LYS A 17 -5.47 -27.38 -0.78
CA LYS A 17 -5.93 -26.85 -2.06
C LYS A 17 -6.82 -25.62 -1.89
N ALA A 18 -7.70 -25.59 -0.91
CA ALA A 18 -8.55 -24.43 -0.63
C ALA A 18 -7.73 -23.22 -0.15
N ARG A 19 -6.71 -23.44 0.69
CA ARG A 19 -5.74 -22.38 1.05
C ARG A 19 -4.93 -21.90 -0.14
N ALA A 20 -4.44 -22.81 -0.97
CA ALA A 20 -3.71 -22.46 -2.18
C ALA A 20 -4.61 -21.69 -3.17
N ALA A 21 -5.87 -22.10 -3.35
CA ALA A 21 -6.84 -21.41 -4.20
C ALA A 21 -7.23 -20.03 -3.64
N GLY A 22 -7.34 -19.90 -2.31
CA GLY A 22 -7.59 -18.62 -1.64
C GLY A 22 -6.39 -17.66 -1.69
N ALA A 23 -5.16 -18.18 -1.76
CA ALA A 23 -3.94 -17.40 -1.90
C ALA A 23 -3.54 -17.11 -3.36
N SER A 24 -4.17 -17.77 -4.35
CA SER A 24 -3.71 -17.78 -5.75
C SER A 24 -4.63 -17.10 -6.75
N ASN A 25 -5.67 -16.38 -6.32
CA ASN A 25 -6.67 -15.80 -7.25
C ASN A 25 -6.55 -14.29 -7.50
N VAL A 26 -5.60 -13.59 -6.88
CA VAL A 26 -5.35 -12.16 -7.16
C VAL A 26 -4.01 -12.05 -7.88
N SER A 27 -4.05 -11.68 -9.16
CA SER A 27 -2.84 -11.50 -9.97
C SER A 27 -1.90 -10.48 -9.35
N VAL A 28 -0.58 -10.59 -9.60
CA VAL A 28 0.41 -9.61 -9.12
C VAL A 28 0.05 -8.19 -9.57
N VAL A 29 -0.49 -8.04 -10.78
CA VAL A 29 -0.98 -6.76 -11.31
C VAL A 29 -2.12 -6.21 -10.47
N GLU A 30 -3.06 -7.06 -10.06
CA GLU A 30 -4.20 -6.66 -9.23
C GLU A 30 -3.74 -6.31 -7.80
N GLN A 31 -2.78 -7.04 -7.24
CA GLN A 31 -2.17 -6.68 -5.96
C GLN A 31 -1.49 -5.30 -6.03
N ALA A 32 -0.77 -5.01 -7.11
CA ALA A 32 -0.15 -3.70 -7.32
C ALA A 32 -1.20 -2.58 -7.44
N ARG A 33 -2.31 -2.81 -8.15
CA ARG A 33 -3.42 -1.84 -8.24
C ARG A 33 -4.04 -1.55 -6.88
N ILE A 34 -4.27 -2.58 -6.07
CA ILE A 34 -4.80 -2.43 -4.71
C ILE A 34 -3.82 -1.64 -3.83
N ALA A 35 -2.52 -1.92 -3.93
CA ALA A 35 -1.49 -1.19 -3.20
C ALA A 35 -1.46 0.30 -3.60
N ILE A 36 -1.49 0.59 -4.90
CA ILE A 36 -1.56 1.95 -5.45
C ILE A 36 -2.80 2.69 -4.90
N GLU A 37 -3.97 2.06 -4.95
CA GLU A 37 -5.19 2.69 -4.45
C GLU A 37 -5.08 3.02 -2.96
N ARG A 38 -4.60 2.09 -2.14
CA ARG A 38 -4.40 2.32 -0.71
C ARG A 38 -3.41 3.44 -0.43
N ALA A 39 -2.33 3.53 -1.20
CA ALA A 39 -1.35 4.60 -1.06
C ALA A 39 -1.96 5.96 -1.42
N ILE A 40 -2.75 6.05 -2.50
CA ILE A 40 -3.44 7.30 -2.87
C ILE A 40 -4.39 7.74 -1.75
N GLN A 41 -5.17 6.81 -1.20
CA GLN A 41 -6.06 7.10 -0.06
C GLN A 41 -5.28 7.56 1.18
N ALA A 42 -4.15 6.92 1.50
CA ALA A 42 -3.30 7.30 2.63
C ALA A 42 -2.68 8.69 2.45
N LEU A 43 -2.16 8.98 1.26
CA LEU A 43 -1.60 10.27 0.91
C LEU A 43 -2.67 11.37 0.97
N TRP A 44 -3.87 11.09 0.46
CA TRP A 44 -5.01 12.01 0.54
C TRP A 44 -5.45 12.25 1.99
N ALA A 45 -5.58 11.20 2.81
CA ALA A 45 -5.93 11.33 4.21
C ALA A 45 -4.91 12.15 5.02
N TYR A 46 -3.62 12.03 4.70
CA TYR A 46 -2.58 12.90 5.24
C TYR A 46 -2.73 14.34 4.75
N HIS A 47 -2.98 14.51 3.45
CA HIS A 47 -3.13 15.80 2.81
C HIS A 47 -4.31 16.61 3.37
N GLU A 48 -5.41 15.95 3.76
CA GLU A 48 -6.57 16.60 4.38
C GLU A 48 -6.31 17.05 5.83
N ARG A 49 -5.21 16.63 6.47
CA ARG A 49 -4.86 17.07 7.83
C ARG A 49 -4.39 18.52 7.81
N PRO A 50 -4.69 19.30 8.88
CA PRO A 50 -4.08 20.61 9.05
C PRO A 50 -2.56 20.45 9.20
N GLY A 51 -1.79 21.20 8.42
CA GLY A 51 -0.33 21.23 8.55
C GLY A 51 0.10 21.85 9.89
N PRO A 52 1.39 21.74 10.27
CA PRO A 52 1.92 22.30 11.52
C PRO A 52 1.69 23.82 11.66
N SER A 53 1.57 24.53 10.53
CA SER A 53 1.27 25.96 10.44
C SER A 53 -0.24 26.27 10.42
N GLY A 54 -1.11 25.26 10.49
CA GLY A 54 -2.56 25.39 10.36
C GLY A 54 -3.06 25.51 8.91
N ILE A 55 -2.16 25.55 7.92
CA ILE A 55 -2.50 25.56 6.49
C ILE A 55 -2.76 24.12 6.06
N ASN A 56 -3.90 23.88 5.42
CA ASN A 56 -4.24 22.58 4.85
C ASN A 56 -3.39 22.36 3.59
N TRP A 57 -2.81 21.17 3.42
CA TRP A 57 -1.98 20.86 2.25
C TRP A 57 -2.74 21.04 0.93
N GLY A 58 -4.07 20.87 0.92
CA GLY A 58 -4.93 21.14 -0.25
C GLY A 58 -4.97 22.59 -0.70
N GLN A 59 -4.61 23.54 0.17
CA GLN A 59 -4.43 24.94 -0.22
C GLN A 59 -3.07 25.22 -0.86
N ILE A 60 -2.08 24.35 -0.63
CA ILE A 60 -0.72 24.49 -1.15
C ILE A 60 -0.61 23.84 -2.53
N ASP A 61 -1.17 22.64 -2.69
CA ASP A 61 -1.01 21.85 -3.92
C ASP A 61 -2.15 22.06 -4.93
N GLY A 62 -3.19 22.82 -4.54
CA GLY A 62 -4.31 23.19 -5.41
C GLY A 62 -5.35 22.08 -5.66
N CYS A 63 -5.13 20.88 -5.14
CA CYS A 63 -6.08 19.76 -5.21
C CYS A 63 -7.14 19.89 -4.09
N ARG A 64 -8.42 19.84 -4.45
CA ARG A 64 -9.55 19.96 -3.53
C ARG A 64 -10.34 18.66 -3.36
N THR A 65 -10.13 17.71 -4.25
CA THR A 65 -10.77 16.40 -4.22
C THR A 65 -9.75 15.30 -4.42
N ILE A 66 -10.08 14.10 -3.95
CA ILE A 66 -9.25 12.91 -4.17
C ILE A 66 -9.06 12.59 -5.67
N ASP A 67 -10.04 12.90 -6.51
CA ASP A 67 -9.95 12.66 -7.96
C ASP A 67 -8.99 13.64 -8.64
N GLU A 68 -8.98 14.91 -8.22
CA GLU A 68 -7.99 15.89 -8.66
C GLU A 68 -6.57 15.49 -8.21
N TYR A 69 -6.44 15.06 -6.95
CA TYR A 69 -5.17 14.60 -6.40
C TYR A 69 -4.66 13.35 -7.12
N ARG A 70 -5.54 12.37 -7.39
CA ARG A 70 -5.23 11.20 -8.21
C ARG A 70 -4.76 11.61 -9.61
N SER A 71 -5.47 12.52 -10.25
CA SER A 71 -5.12 13.01 -11.59
C SER A 71 -3.74 13.68 -11.61
N GLU A 72 -3.36 14.37 -10.54
CA GLU A 72 -2.03 14.95 -10.37
C GLU A 72 -0.95 13.86 -10.24
N LEU A 73 -1.20 12.83 -9.42
CA LEU A 73 -0.29 11.70 -9.24
C LEU A 73 -0.16 10.83 -10.50
N GLU A 74 -1.20 10.76 -11.34
CA GLU A 74 -1.19 9.97 -12.58
C GLU A 74 -0.58 10.74 -13.77
N ARG A 75 -0.36 12.06 -13.64
CA ARG A 75 0.19 12.90 -14.73
C ARG A 75 1.58 12.45 -15.18
N SER A 76 2.37 11.87 -14.27
CA SER A 76 3.65 11.25 -14.59
C SER A 76 3.80 9.93 -13.84
N PRO A 77 4.33 8.85 -14.46
CA PRO A 77 4.57 7.58 -13.80
C PRO A 77 5.42 7.68 -12.51
N SER A 78 6.25 8.72 -12.40
CA SER A 78 7.12 8.94 -11.24
C SER A 78 6.44 9.63 -10.05
N ASN A 79 5.32 10.33 -10.27
CA ASN A 79 4.75 11.23 -9.26
C ASN A 79 4.28 10.49 -8.01
N LEU A 80 3.57 9.36 -8.18
CA LEU A 80 3.16 8.53 -7.04
C LEU A 80 4.36 8.08 -6.21
N LEU A 81 5.39 7.54 -6.85
CA LEU A 81 6.57 7.05 -6.14
C LEU A 81 7.33 8.18 -5.44
N GLN A 82 7.42 9.37 -6.06
CA GLN A 82 8.02 10.55 -5.44
C GLN A 82 7.21 11.02 -4.23
N ALA A 83 5.88 11.06 -4.34
CA ALA A 83 5.01 11.40 -3.22
C ALA A 83 5.15 10.40 -2.06
N CYS A 84 5.26 9.10 -2.35
CA CYS A 84 5.51 8.08 -1.35
C CYS A 84 6.87 8.26 -0.65
N ARG A 85 7.94 8.50 -1.42
CA ARG A 85 9.30 8.66 -0.89
C ARG A 85 9.53 9.98 -0.15
N ALA A 86 8.66 10.97 -0.29
CA ALA A 86 8.72 12.22 0.47
C ALA A 86 8.62 12.00 1.99
N PHE A 87 8.13 10.83 2.41
CA PHE A 87 8.00 10.41 3.80
C PHE A 87 9.21 9.62 4.32
N GLU A 88 10.17 9.24 3.47
CA GLU A 88 11.38 8.56 3.94
C GLU A 88 12.30 9.49 4.77
N PRO A 89 13.05 8.96 5.74
CA PRO A 89 13.15 7.54 6.10
C PRO A 89 12.17 7.08 7.19
N ASP A 90 11.45 7.98 7.86
CA ASP A 90 10.76 7.69 9.14
C ASP A 90 9.22 7.75 9.08
N PHE A 91 8.67 8.19 7.94
CA PHE A 91 7.24 8.31 7.68
C PHE A 91 6.49 9.18 8.68
N THR A 92 7.18 10.22 9.19
CA THR A 92 6.63 11.16 10.16
C THR A 92 5.32 11.78 9.67
N GLY A 93 4.32 11.79 10.56
CA GLY A 93 3.00 12.38 10.29
C GLY A 93 1.98 11.42 9.68
N LEU A 94 2.40 10.23 9.23
CA LEU A 94 1.50 9.14 8.86
C LEU A 94 1.16 8.27 10.07
N THR A 95 -0.06 7.72 10.08
CA THR A 95 -0.39 6.59 10.96
C THR A 95 0.28 5.31 10.45
N LEU A 96 0.42 4.28 11.29
CA LEU A 96 1.02 3.01 10.86
C LEU A 96 0.32 2.39 9.62
N PRO A 97 -1.02 2.34 9.52
CA PRO A 97 -1.70 1.84 8.33
C PRO A 97 -1.39 2.65 7.06
N GLU A 98 -1.26 3.97 7.17
CA GLU A 98 -0.92 4.85 6.06
C GLU A 98 0.53 4.68 5.62
N ALA A 99 1.45 4.64 6.59
CA ALA A 99 2.86 4.37 6.33
C ALA A 99 3.04 3.01 5.63
N ARG A 100 2.29 1.98 6.07
CA ARG A 100 2.30 0.67 5.40
C ARG A 100 1.82 0.76 3.95
N ALA A 101 0.71 1.46 3.70
CA ALA A 101 0.18 1.61 2.34
C ALA A 101 1.16 2.30 1.39
N VAL A 102 1.85 3.33 1.88
CA VAL A 102 2.89 4.06 1.14
C VAL A 102 4.12 3.17 0.89
N VAL A 103 4.55 2.41 1.90
CA VAL A 103 5.71 1.52 1.82
C VAL A 103 5.51 0.37 0.84
N ASP A 104 4.31 -0.21 0.78
CA ASP A 104 4.00 -1.28 -0.19
C ASP A 104 4.30 -0.82 -1.64
N VAL A 105 4.01 0.44 -1.98
CA VAL A 105 4.32 1.01 -3.32
C VAL A 105 5.82 1.15 -3.54
N ILE A 106 6.57 1.61 -2.53
CA ILE A 106 8.04 1.74 -2.60
C ILE A 106 8.67 0.36 -2.79
N GLU A 107 8.27 -0.63 -2.01
CA GLU A 107 8.79 -2.01 -2.09
C GLU A 107 8.47 -2.65 -3.44
N ILE A 108 7.26 -2.43 -3.98
CA ILE A 108 6.89 -2.89 -5.34
C ILE A 108 7.81 -2.24 -6.40
N ALA A 109 8.03 -0.93 -6.31
CA ALA A 109 8.87 -0.21 -7.27
C ALA A 109 10.34 -0.69 -7.21
N ASP A 110 10.87 -0.89 -6.00
CA ASP A 110 12.23 -1.37 -5.77
C ASP A 110 12.39 -2.82 -6.25
N ALA A 111 11.42 -3.69 -5.96
CA ALA A 111 11.42 -5.08 -6.42
C ALA A 111 11.40 -5.20 -7.95
N LEU A 112 10.65 -4.32 -8.62
CA LEU A 112 10.58 -4.23 -10.07
C LEU A 112 11.76 -3.47 -10.69
N ARG A 113 12.70 -2.94 -9.88
CA ARG A 113 13.81 -2.07 -10.29
C ARG A 113 13.35 -0.85 -11.10
N LEU A 114 12.14 -0.38 -10.82
CA LEU A 114 11.63 0.89 -11.34
C LEU A 114 12.30 2.09 -10.65
N ALA A 115 12.99 1.83 -9.53
CA ALA A 115 13.86 2.76 -8.83
C ALA A 115 15.06 2.04 -8.19
N ALA A 116 16.05 2.81 -7.73
CA ALA A 116 17.18 2.29 -6.97
C ALA A 116 16.72 1.82 -5.57
N PRO A 117 17.16 0.64 -5.08
CA PRO A 117 16.73 0.10 -3.78
C PRO A 117 17.11 1.00 -2.60
N GLY A 118 16.15 1.29 -1.72
CA GLY A 118 16.33 2.07 -0.49
C GLY A 118 16.30 1.23 0.80
N ARG A 119 16.67 1.82 1.95
CA ARG A 119 16.46 1.24 3.28
C ARG A 119 15.25 1.91 3.94
N ILE A 120 14.22 1.13 4.24
CA ILE A 120 12.94 1.61 4.81
C ILE A 120 12.91 1.39 6.33
N VAL A 121 12.46 2.38 7.11
CA VAL A 121 12.24 2.28 8.57
C VAL A 121 10.81 2.71 8.91
N LEU A 122 10.03 1.83 9.54
CA LEU A 122 8.63 2.12 9.86
C LEU A 122 8.47 2.78 11.25
N PRO A 123 7.52 3.71 11.42
CA PRO A 123 7.17 4.26 12.73
C PRO A 123 6.65 3.15 13.66
N GLN A 124 7.03 3.22 14.94
CA GLN A 124 6.57 2.28 15.99
C GLN A 124 5.28 2.83 16.62
N ASP A 125 4.32 1.95 16.95
CA ASP A 125 3.12 2.34 17.68
C ASP A 125 3.51 2.91 19.06
N GLY A 126 3.04 4.13 19.37
CA GLY A 126 3.17 4.79 20.67
C GLY A 126 1.89 4.71 21.50
#